data_AF-A0A382XDK6-F1
#
_entry.id   AF-A0A382XDK6-F1
#
_cell.length_a   1.000
_cell.length_b   1.000
_cell.length_c   1.000
_cell.angle_alpha   90.00
_cell.angle_beta   90.00
_cell.angle_gamma   90.00
#
_symmetry.space_group_name_H-M   'P 1'
#
loop_
_entity.id
_entity.type
_entity.pdbx_description
1 polymer ?
#
loop_
_entity_poly.entity_id
_entity_poly.type
_entity_poly.pdbx_seq_one_letter_code
_entity_poly.pdbx_strand_id
1 'polypeptide(L)'
;MDSDVSVVSEIAAPAERVWAMVAALDQMGEWSPENDGGRWIRGATGPEVGAVFEGRNHIGWRRWRTRVMGIESEPPRRFAFR
;
A
#
# COMPACT_ATOMS: atom_id res chain seq x y z
N MET A 1 -26.42 1.29 3.90
CA MET A 1 -25.45 0.78 4.89
C MET A 1 -24.17 1.53 4.62
N ASP A 2 -23.65 2.21 5.64
CA ASP A 2 -22.34 2.85 5.57
C ASP A 2 -21.30 1.74 5.67
N SER A 3 -20.50 1.54 4.62
CA SER A 3 -19.56 0.41 4.49
C SER A 3 -18.13 0.76 4.90
N ASP A 4 -17.92 2.00 5.36
CA ASP A 4 -16.61 2.48 5.76
C ASP A 4 -16.23 1.96 7.16
N VAL A 5 -15.04 1.36 7.23
CA VAL A 5 -14.42 0.87 8.47
C VAL A 5 -13.12 1.63 8.67
N SER A 6 -12.90 2.15 9.88
CA SER A 6 -11.68 2.89 10.24
C SER A 6 -11.02 2.28 11.49
N VAL A 7 -9.69 2.19 11.46
CA VAL A 7 -8.84 1.72 12.56
C VAL A 7 -7.68 2.69 12.69
N VAL A 8 -7.32 3.05 13.92
CA VAL A 8 -6.23 3.98 14.23
C VAL A 8 -5.28 3.34 15.23
N SER A 9 -3.98 3.56 15.03
CA SER A 9 -2.93 3.13 15.96
C SER A 9 -1.89 4.24 16.09
N GLU A 10 -1.44 4.50 17.32
CA GLU A 10 -0.37 5.45 17.58
C GLU A 10 0.99 4.79 17.45
N ILE A 11 1.88 5.38 16.66
CA ILE A 11 3.23 4.88 16.43
C ILE A 11 4.23 5.89 16.99
N ALA A 12 5.12 5.45 17.88
CA ALA A 12 6.18 6.27 18.45
C ALA A 12 7.35 6.50 17.48
N ALA A 13 7.06 7.07 16.30
CA ALA A 13 8.03 7.41 15.27
C ALA A 13 7.60 8.66 14.48
N PRO A 14 8.54 9.39 13.84
CA PRO A 14 8.19 10.49 12.94
C PRO A 14 7.30 10.02 11.79
N ALA A 15 6.34 10.86 11.39
CA ALA A 15 5.38 10.54 10.33
C ALA A 15 6.06 10.22 9.00
N GLU A 16 7.18 10.87 8.68
CA GLU A 16 7.97 10.65 7.47
C GLU A 16 8.53 9.22 7.40
N ARG A 17 8.96 8.69 8.55
CA ARG A 17 9.47 7.31 8.63
C ARG A 17 8.34 6.31 8.45
N VAL A 18 7.20 6.53 9.10
CA VAL A 18 6.03 5.65 8.96
C VAL A 18 5.50 5.71 7.52
N TRP A 19 5.42 6.90 6.95
CA TRP A 19 4.97 7.10 5.56
C TRP A 19 5.87 6.36 4.57
N ALA A 20 7.20 6.49 4.71
CA ALA A 20 8.15 5.79 3.83
C ALA A 20 7.97 4.27 3.86
N MET A 21 7.50 3.70 4.97
CA MET A 21 7.19 2.27 5.09
C MET A 21 5.82 1.94 4.48
N VAL A 22 4.77 2.68 4.88
CA VAL A 22 3.39 2.40 4.45
C VAL A 22 3.18 2.63 2.95
N ALA A 23 3.89 3.60 2.36
CA ALA A 23 3.79 3.90 0.93
C ALA A 23 4.73 3.04 0.06
N ALA A 24 5.70 2.32 0.65
CA ALA A 24 6.59 1.38 -0.03
C ALA A 24 5.89 0.04 -0.30
N LEU A 25 4.91 0.06 -1.21
CA LEU A 25 4.06 -1.10 -1.50
C LEU A 25 4.84 -2.34 -1.99
N ASP A 26 5.97 -2.13 -2.66
CA ASP A 26 6.88 -3.18 -3.11
C ASP A 26 7.57 -3.93 -1.97
N GLN A 27 7.69 -3.30 -0.80
CA GLN A 27 8.30 -3.87 0.40
C GLN A 27 7.30 -4.52 1.35
N MET A 28 6.00 -4.53 1.02
CA MET A 28 4.95 -5.00 1.94
C MET A 28 5.14 -6.43 2.44
N GLY A 29 5.89 -7.28 1.73
CA GLY A 29 6.23 -8.63 2.17
C GLY A 29 7.05 -8.69 3.47
N GLU A 30 7.71 -7.60 3.87
CA GLU A 30 8.46 -7.53 5.13
C GLU A 30 7.56 -7.35 6.36
N TRP A 31 6.33 -6.84 6.17
CA TRP A 31 5.44 -6.47 7.27
C TRP A 31 4.08 -7.16 7.22
N SER A 32 3.61 -7.51 6.02
CA SER A 32 2.30 -8.11 5.83
C SER A 32 2.37 -9.63 5.89
N PRO A 33 1.46 -10.30 6.61
CA PRO A 33 1.34 -11.75 6.53
C PRO A 33 0.74 -12.25 5.21
N GLU A 34 0.12 -11.38 4.41
CA GLU A 34 -0.63 -11.78 3.20
C GLU A 34 -0.17 -11.08 1.92
N ASN A 35 0.32 -9.85 1.99
CA ASN A 35 0.80 -9.09 0.84
C ASN A 35 2.32 -9.27 0.68
N ASP A 36 2.72 -10.04 -0.32
CA ASP A 36 4.13 -10.36 -0.63
C ASP A 36 4.86 -9.22 -1.36
N GLY A 37 4.33 -7.99 -1.30
CA GLY A 37 4.77 -6.86 -2.11
C GLY A 37 4.32 -6.98 -3.56
N GLY A 38 5.14 -6.48 -4.48
CA GLY A 38 4.75 -6.41 -5.89
C GLY A 38 5.64 -5.49 -6.72
N ARG A 39 5.08 -4.94 -7.79
CA ARG A 39 5.79 -3.98 -8.63
C ARG A 39 4.87 -2.87 -9.12
N TRP A 40 5.44 -1.68 -9.24
CA TRP A 40 4.85 -0.61 -10.03
C TRP A 40 4.85 -1.00 -11.52
N ILE A 41 3.77 -0.69 -12.22
CA ILE A 41 3.59 -1.03 -13.63
C ILE A 41 3.22 0.22 -14.43
N ARG A 42 3.24 0.11 -15.76
CA ARG A 42 2.92 1.21 -16.69
C ARG A 42 3.82 2.45 -16.52
N GLY A 43 5.09 2.22 -16.21
CA GLY A 43 6.10 3.27 -16.07
C GLY A 43 6.10 3.98 -14.72
N ALA A 44 5.20 3.62 -13.79
CA ALA A 44 5.25 4.13 -12.43
C ALA A 44 6.50 3.61 -11.71
N THR A 45 7.08 4.45 -10.86
CA THR A 45 8.25 4.14 -10.02
C THR A 45 7.97 4.32 -8.53
N GLY A 46 6.77 4.75 -8.16
CA GLY A 46 6.44 5.07 -6.78
C GLY A 46 4.98 5.45 -6.56
N PRO A 47 4.64 5.79 -5.31
CA PRO A 47 3.27 6.07 -4.85
C PRO A 47 2.81 7.46 -5.26
N GLU A 48 2.44 7.62 -6.54
CA GLU A 48 1.90 8.86 -7.10
C GLU A 48 0.43 8.70 -7.51
N VAL A 49 -0.30 9.82 -7.66
CA VAL A 49 -1.66 9.80 -8.20
C VAL A 49 -1.65 9.26 -9.63
N GLY A 50 -2.49 8.28 -9.92
CA GLY A 50 -2.54 7.58 -11.22
C GLY A 50 -1.52 6.45 -11.38
N ALA A 51 -0.53 6.33 -10.49
CA ALA A 51 0.39 5.21 -10.50
C ALA A 51 -0.34 3.90 -10.20
N VAL A 52 -0.02 2.83 -10.95
CA VAL A 52 -0.63 1.52 -10.74
C VAL A 52 0.39 0.55 -10.18
N PHE A 53 0.01 -0.11 -9.09
CA PHE A 53 0.78 -1.17 -8.45
C PHE A 53 0.11 -2.53 -8.68
N GLU A 54 0.89 -3.53 -9.10
CA GLU A 54 0.44 -4.93 -9.14
C GLU A 54 1.01 -5.68 -7.94
N GLY A 55 0.16 -5.87 -6.91
CA GLY A 55 0.48 -6.62 -5.71
C GLY A 55 0.35 -8.12 -5.91
N ARG A 56 1.19 -8.90 -5.22
CA ARG A 56 1.12 -10.35 -5.13
C ARG A 56 0.70 -10.69 -3.70
N ASN A 57 -0.35 -11.49 -3.56
CA ASN A 57 -0.90 -11.82 -2.26
C ASN A 57 -1.04 -13.34 -2.11
N HIS A 58 -1.09 -13.79 -0.86
CA HIS A 58 -1.39 -15.17 -0.52
C HIS A 58 -2.22 -15.29 0.75
N ILE A 59 -2.95 -16.41 0.86
CA ILE A 59 -3.56 -16.87 2.11
C ILE A 59 -3.55 -18.41 2.09
N GLY A 60 -2.76 -19.01 2.98
CA GLY A 60 -2.47 -20.44 2.93
C GLY A 60 -1.96 -20.87 1.56
N TRP A 61 -2.67 -21.79 0.90
CA TRP A 61 -2.29 -22.30 -0.43
C TRP A 61 -2.70 -21.39 -1.58
N ARG A 62 -3.59 -20.41 -1.35
CA ARG A 62 -4.11 -19.54 -2.41
C ARG A 62 -3.15 -18.40 -2.67
N ARG A 63 -2.94 -18.10 -3.94
CA ARG A 63 -2.11 -16.98 -4.40
C ARG A 63 -2.83 -16.22 -5.50
N TRP A 64 -2.74 -14.90 -5.50
CA TRP A 64 -3.37 -14.06 -6.51
C TRP A 64 -2.58 -12.76 -6.73
N ARG A 65 -2.97 -12.04 -7.78
CA ARG A 65 -2.49 -10.70 -8.07
C ARG A 65 -3.65 -9.73 -8.06
N THR A 66 -3.42 -8.55 -7.48
CA THR A 66 -4.39 -7.46 -7.47
C THR A 66 -3.72 -6.20 -7.98
N ARG A 67 -4.49 -5.35 -8.65
CA ARG A 67 -4.01 -4.05 -9.09
C ARG A 67 -4.75 -2.96 -8.34
N VAL A 68 -3.98 -1.99 -7.86
CA VAL A 68 -4.52 -0.79 -7.23
C VAL A 68 -3.91 0.43 -7.90
N MET A 69 -4.65 1.53 -7.93
CA MET A 69 -4.23 2.80 -8.48
C MET A 69 -4.24 3.87 -7.39
N GLY A 70 -3.14 4.62 -7.28
CA GLY A 70 -3.05 5.76 -6.39
C GLY A 70 -4.08 6.83 -6.78
N ILE A 71 -4.86 7.28 -5.80
CA ILE A 71 -5.84 8.37 -5.99
C ILE A 71 -5.49 9.61 -5.19
N GLU A 72 -4.70 9.46 -4.13
CA GLU A 72 -4.14 10.56 -3.35
C GLU A 72 -2.74 10.20 -2.86
N SER A 73 -1.81 11.16 -2.91
CA SER A 73 -0.46 11.00 -2.37
C SER A 73 0.08 12.35 -1.91
N GLU A 74 0.06 12.57 -0.60
CA GLU A 74 0.53 13.77 0.07
C GLU A 74 1.44 13.35 1.23
N PRO A 75 2.74 13.10 0.98
CA PRO A 75 3.68 12.72 2.02
C PRO A 75 3.86 13.84 3.07
N PRO A 76 3.91 13.56 4.38
CA PRO A 76 3.66 12.27 5.05
C PRO A 76 2.21 12.10 5.57
N ARG A 77 1.27 12.91 5.06
CA ARG A 77 -0.08 13.09 5.62
C ARG A 77 -1.11 12.10 5.09
N ARG A 78 -1.07 11.77 3.80
CA ARG A 78 -2.11 10.96 3.16
C ARG A 78 -1.56 10.12 2.01
N PHE A 79 -2.05 8.90 1.92
CA PHE A 79 -1.87 8.03 0.77
C PHE A 79 -3.15 7.18 0.64
N ALA A 80 -3.74 7.16 -0.55
CA ALA A 80 -4.97 6.41 -0.80
C ALA A 80 -4.93 5.78 -2.20
N PHE A 81 -5.54 4.60 -2.31
CA PHE A 81 -5.63 3.83 -3.55
C PHE A 81 -6.98 3.14 -3.68
N ARG A 82 -7.32 2.72 -4.91
CA ARG A 82 -8.52 1.96 -5.23
C ARG A 82 -8.26 0.90 -6.29
#